data_AF-A0A958HNE0-F1
#
_entry.id   AF-A0A958HNE0-F1
#
_cell.length_a   1.000
_cell.length_b   1.000
_cell.length_c   1.000
_cell.angle_alpha   90.00
_cell.angle_beta   90.00
_cell.angle_gamma   90.00
#
_symmetry.space_group_name_H-M   'P 1'
#
loop_
_entity.id
_entity.type
_entity.pdbx_description
1 polymer ?
#
loop_
_entity_poly.entity_id
_entity_poly.type
_entity_poly.pdbx_seq_one_letter_code
_entity_poly.pdbx_strand_id
1 'polypeptide(L)'
;MKALSMLVVAAIALLTMATSDAHGPPAGAQPADAWEITCVDCPKWIDNLTDRSLRLDSNDLPHIAYGGDHLYYAFFDGAAWIHETVDHSDEVGWSASLGLGSDGQPHISYYDSHMERLLY
;
A
#
# COMPACT_ATOMS: atom_id res chain seq x y z
N MET A 1 -44.35 -52.26 37.07
CA MET A 1 -43.13 -52.87 37.67
C MET A 1 -42.19 -53.16 36.51
N LYS A 2 -41.02 -52.55 36.31
CA LYS A 2 -39.98 -52.06 37.22
C LYS A 2 -39.40 -50.72 36.72
N ALA A 3 -38.82 -50.00 37.66
CA ALA A 3 -38.16 -48.71 37.53
C ALA A 3 -36.68 -48.81 37.11
N LEU A 4 -36.11 -47.62 36.87
CA LEU A 4 -34.71 -47.19 37.00
C LEU A 4 -33.70 -47.53 35.88
N SER A 5 -33.10 -46.50 35.26
CA SER A 5 -31.70 -46.11 35.52
C SER A 5 -31.32 -44.84 34.74
N MET A 6 -30.83 -43.82 35.46
CA MET A 6 -30.13 -42.66 34.92
C MET A 6 -28.80 -43.09 34.30
N LEU A 7 -28.39 -42.46 33.20
CA LEU A 7 -26.98 -42.15 32.98
C LEU A 7 -26.84 -40.77 32.34
N VAL A 8 -26.12 -39.91 33.05
CA VAL A 8 -25.67 -38.59 32.62
C VAL A 8 -24.57 -38.79 31.59
N VAL A 9 -24.72 -38.24 30.38
CA VAL A 9 -23.58 -38.09 29.46
C VAL A 9 -23.18 -36.62 29.49
N ALA A 10 -22.05 -36.36 30.14
CA ALA A 10 -21.43 -35.04 30.22
C ALA A 10 -20.94 -34.62 28.82
N ALA A 11 -21.36 -33.45 28.37
CA ALA A 11 -20.73 -32.80 27.23
C ALA A 11 -19.38 -32.22 27.70
N ILE A 12 -18.28 -32.84 27.29
CA ILE A 12 -16.94 -32.29 27.48
C ILE A 12 -16.81 -31.14 26.49
N ALA A 13 -16.89 -29.90 26.99
CA ALA A 13 -16.52 -28.73 26.20
C ALA A 13 -15.01 -28.80 25.93
N LEU A 14 -14.63 -28.94 24.66
CA LEU A 14 -13.24 -28.84 24.24
C LEU A 14 -12.84 -27.37 24.34
N LEU A 15 -12.10 -27.01 25.39
CA LEU A 15 -11.51 -25.69 25.55
C LEU A 15 -10.38 -25.56 24.53
N THR A 16 -10.63 -24.91 23.39
CA THR A 16 -9.55 -24.46 22.51
C THR A 16 -8.83 -23.33 23.21
N MET A 17 -7.65 -23.62 23.74
CA MET A 17 -6.68 -22.62 24.15
C MET A 17 -6.22 -21.88 22.90
N ALA A 18 -6.77 -20.67 22.70
CA ALA A 18 -6.23 -19.72 21.74
C ALA A 18 -4.81 -19.39 22.18
N THR A 19 -3.84 -19.77 21.36
CA THR A 19 -2.45 -19.39 21.52
C THR A 19 -2.38 -17.87 21.42
N SER A 20 -1.90 -17.25 22.49
CA SER A 20 -1.56 -15.84 22.55
C SER A 20 -0.50 -15.52 21.51
N ASP A 21 -0.74 -14.56 20.62
CA ASP A 21 0.27 -13.60 20.17
C ASP A 21 -0.38 -12.33 19.57
N ALA A 22 -0.09 -11.21 20.23
CA ALA A 22 -0.13 -9.79 19.84
C ALA A 22 -1.28 -9.20 18.96
N HIS A 23 -2.22 -8.55 19.64
CA HIS A 23 -2.87 -7.26 19.30
C HIS A 23 -3.35 -7.00 17.85
N GLY A 24 -4.41 -7.69 17.41
CA GLY A 24 -5.36 -7.13 16.45
C GLY A 24 -6.64 -6.70 17.16
N PRO A 25 -7.20 -5.49 16.92
CA PRO A 25 -8.49 -5.13 17.49
C PRO A 25 -9.59 -6.08 16.93
N PRO A 26 -10.60 -6.45 17.74
CA PRO A 26 -11.69 -7.31 17.29
C PRO A 26 -12.48 -6.60 16.18
N ALA A 27 -13.02 -7.37 15.23
CA ALA A 27 -13.82 -6.87 14.12
C ALA A 27 -14.98 -5.97 14.62
N GLY A 28 -14.74 -4.67 14.52
CA GLY A 28 -15.61 -3.59 14.95
C GLY A 28 -15.21 -2.34 14.17
N ALA A 29 -16.20 -1.65 13.63
CA ALA A 29 -16.05 -0.57 12.64
C ALA A 29 -14.84 0.34 12.90
N GLN A 30 -13.97 0.48 11.90
CA GLN A 30 -12.89 1.46 11.95
C GLN A 30 -13.49 2.86 12.19
N PRO A 31 -12.86 3.70 13.02
CA PRO A 31 -13.27 5.10 13.19
C PRO A 31 -13.36 5.80 11.83
N ALA A 32 -14.36 6.68 11.64
CA ALA A 32 -14.53 7.43 10.40
C ALA A 32 -13.31 8.29 10.02
N ASP A 33 -12.42 8.56 10.98
CA ASP A 33 -11.18 9.32 10.83
C ASP A 33 -9.93 8.43 10.88
N ALA A 34 -10.09 7.12 10.71
CA ALA A 34 -8.95 6.21 10.63
C ALA A 34 -8.21 6.39 9.31
N TRP A 35 -6.88 6.35 9.37
CA TRP A 35 -6.06 6.29 8.18
C TRP A 35 -6.42 5.07 7.33
N GLU A 36 -6.75 5.33 6.06
CA GLU A 36 -6.81 4.27 5.04
C GLU A 36 -5.39 3.97 4.56
N ILE A 37 -4.95 2.73 4.78
CA ILE A 37 -3.64 2.28 4.34
C ILE A 37 -3.85 1.36 3.14
N THR A 38 -3.37 1.80 1.99
CA THR A 38 -3.39 1.05 0.73
C THR A 38 -1.99 0.87 0.20
N CYS A 39 -1.81 -0.17 -0.60
CA CYS A 39 -0.55 -0.44 -1.27
C CYS A 39 -0.57 0.10 -2.70
N VAL A 40 0.40 0.96 -3.03
CA VAL A 40 0.51 1.62 -4.34
C VAL A 40 1.09 0.68 -5.40
N ASP A 41 2.17 -0.02 -5.06
CA ASP A 41 2.93 -0.87 -5.97
C ASP A 41 3.51 -2.04 -5.17
N CYS A 42 2.76 -3.15 -5.07
CA CYS A 42 3.23 -4.35 -4.38
C CYS A 42 2.79 -5.67 -5.01
N PRO A 43 3.62 -6.73 -4.83
CA PRO A 43 4.93 -6.71 -4.18
C PRO A 43 6.00 -6.08 -5.09
N LYS A 44 6.69 -5.05 -4.59
CA LYS A 44 7.84 -4.46 -5.26
C LYS A 44 8.90 -4.11 -4.24
N TRP A 45 10.12 -4.50 -4.55
CA TRP A 45 11.30 -4.07 -3.84
C TRP A 45 11.92 -2.92 -4.64
N ILE A 46 12.20 -1.80 -3.98
CA ILE A 46 12.79 -0.61 -4.60
C ILE A 46 14.09 -0.34 -3.86
N ASP A 47 15.20 -0.45 -4.57
CA ASP A 47 16.50 -0.11 -4.01
C ASP A 47 16.69 1.40 -3.97
N ASN A 48 17.34 1.89 -2.91
CA ASN A 48 17.66 3.31 -2.72
C ASN A 48 16.45 4.26 -2.86
N LEU A 49 15.26 3.86 -2.38
CA LEU A 49 14.06 4.71 -2.44
C LEU A 49 14.34 6.10 -1.82
N THR A 50 14.27 7.12 -2.66
CA THR A 50 14.54 8.52 -2.27
C THR A 50 13.24 9.27 -1.96
N ASP A 51 13.25 10.61 -2.05
CA ASP A 51 12.05 11.43 -1.89
C ASP A 51 11.00 11.11 -2.96
N ARG A 52 9.74 11.19 -2.54
CA ARG A 52 8.58 10.93 -3.39
C ARG A 52 7.77 12.20 -3.51
N SER A 53 7.10 12.37 -4.64
CA SER A 53 6.23 13.52 -4.89
C SER A 53 4.81 13.05 -5.14
N LEU A 54 3.84 13.63 -4.41
CA LEU A 54 2.42 13.36 -4.58
C LEU A 54 1.70 14.62 -5.07
N ARG A 55 0.80 14.45 -6.04
CA ARG A 55 -0.13 15.49 -6.51
C ARG A 55 -1.53 14.90 -6.62
N LEU A 56 -2.53 15.72 -6.36
CA LEU A 56 -3.92 15.37 -6.64
C LEU A 56 -4.29 15.92 -8.01
N ASP A 57 -5.03 15.13 -8.79
CA ASP A 57 -5.65 15.58 -10.03
C ASP A 57 -6.89 16.46 -9.74
N SER A 58 -7.63 16.84 -10.79
CA SER A 58 -8.86 17.64 -10.64
C SER A 58 -10.03 16.90 -9.98
N ASN A 59 -9.93 15.58 -9.80
CA ASN A 59 -10.92 14.73 -9.15
C ASN A 59 -10.48 14.35 -7.72
N ASP A 60 -9.44 15.01 -7.19
CA ASP A 60 -8.79 14.70 -5.92
C ASP A 60 -8.17 13.28 -5.85
N LEU A 61 -7.91 12.65 -6.99
CA LEU A 61 -7.27 11.34 -7.07
C LEU A 61 -5.74 11.51 -7.01
N PRO A 62 -5.03 10.67 -6.23
CA PRO A 62 -3.59 10.81 -6.04
C PRO A 62 -2.76 10.26 -7.20
N HIS A 63 -1.72 11.01 -7.54
CA HIS A 63 -0.65 10.69 -8.46
C HIS A 63 0.68 10.80 -7.71
N ILE A 64 1.58 9.83 -7.89
CA ILE A 64 2.82 9.69 -7.14
C ILE A 64 3.97 9.40 -8.10
N ALA A 65 5.04 10.20 -8.02
CA ALA A 65 6.34 9.87 -8.59
C ALA A 65 7.28 9.41 -7.47
N TYR A 66 7.99 8.30 -7.71
CA TYR A 66 8.86 7.65 -6.74
C TYR A 66 9.98 6.90 -7.47
N GLY A 67 11.10 6.66 -6.80
CA GLY A 67 12.23 6.03 -7.46
C GLY A 67 13.52 6.04 -6.64
N GLY A 68 14.57 5.53 -7.26
CA GLY A 68 15.90 5.37 -6.69
C GLY A 68 16.76 4.39 -7.51
N ASP A 69 16.21 3.23 -7.79
CA ASP A 69 16.79 2.27 -8.75
C ASP A 69 16.33 2.57 -10.19
N HIS A 70 15.08 2.97 -10.35
CA HIS A 70 14.46 3.45 -11.58
C HIS A 70 13.52 4.62 -11.25
N LEU A 71 12.99 5.29 -12.27
CA LEU A 71 11.88 6.22 -12.09
C LEU A 71 10.54 5.51 -12.28
N TYR A 72 9.66 5.60 -11.30
CA TYR A 72 8.31 5.07 -11.36
C TYR A 72 7.28 6.18 -11.20
N TYR A 73 6.11 5.90 -11.76
CA TYR A 73 4.93 6.73 -11.62
C TYR A 73 3.73 5.84 -11.36
N ALA A 74 2.89 6.25 -10.41
CA ALA A 74 1.63 5.60 -10.12
C ALA A 74 0.51 6.62 -9.93
N PHE A 75 -0.70 6.25 -10.30
CA PHE A 75 -1.91 7.05 -10.04
C PHE A 75 -3.08 6.14 -9.69
N PHE A 76 -4.00 6.66 -8.89
CA PHE A 76 -5.23 5.95 -8.55
C PHE A 76 -6.32 6.33 -9.54
N ASP A 77 -6.92 5.34 -10.22
CA ASP A 77 -7.96 5.59 -11.23
C ASP A 77 -9.39 5.69 -10.64
N GLY A 78 -9.50 5.68 -9.30
CA GLY A 78 -10.77 5.62 -8.57
C GLY A 78 -11.17 4.20 -8.15
N ALA A 79 -10.51 3.17 -8.67
CA ALA A 79 -10.74 1.77 -8.31
C ALA A 79 -9.45 1.03 -7.93
N ALA A 80 -8.34 1.32 -8.59
CA ALA A 80 -7.06 0.65 -8.40
C ALA A 80 -5.88 1.61 -8.62
N TRP A 81 -4.72 1.23 -8.08
CA TRP A 81 -3.46 1.86 -8.43
C TRP A 81 -2.96 1.33 -9.78
N ILE A 82 -2.72 2.25 -10.70
CA ILE A 82 -2.05 2.00 -11.99
C ILE A 82 -0.63 2.51 -11.84
N HIS A 83 0.36 1.73 -12.27
CA HIS A 83 1.77 2.11 -12.17
C HIS A 83 2.54 1.75 -13.44
N GLU A 84 3.61 2.50 -13.69
CA GLU A 84 4.54 2.26 -14.77
C GLU A 84 5.98 2.61 -14.35
N THR A 85 6.95 1.97 -15.01
CA THR A 85 8.35 2.41 -14.98
C THR A 85 8.52 3.44 -16.10
N VAL A 86 8.79 4.68 -15.72
CA VAL A 86 8.93 5.81 -16.65
C VAL A 86 10.34 5.84 -17.26
N ASP A 87 11.36 5.58 -16.45
CA ASP A 87 12.75 5.44 -16.89
C ASP A 87 13.33 4.16 -16.30
N HIS A 88 13.71 3.23 -17.19
CA HIS A 88 14.26 1.91 -16.86
C HIS A 88 15.77 1.92 -16.62
N SER A 89 16.43 3.06 -16.73
CA SER A 89 17.86 3.17 -16.47
C SER A 89 18.15 2.90 -15.00
N ASP A 90 19.29 2.29 -14.69
CA ASP A 90 19.69 2.04 -13.31
C ASP A 90 20.07 3.35 -12.59
N GLU A 91 19.81 3.42 -11.28
CA GLU A 91 20.22 4.53 -10.39
C GLU A 91 19.66 5.90 -10.80
N VAL A 92 18.48 5.91 -11.43
CA VAL A 92 17.70 7.13 -11.75
C VAL A 92 16.46 7.27 -10.87
N GLY A 93 15.73 8.38 -11.06
CA GLY A 93 14.48 8.65 -10.33
C GLY A 93 14.71 9.27 -8.95
N TRP A 94 15.93 9.73 -8.65
CA TRP A 94 16.26 10.33 -7.36
C TRP A 94 15.59 11.69 -7.20
N SER A 95 15.07 11.97 -6.00
CA SER A 95 14.42 13.24 -5.65
C SER A 95 13.36 13.67 -6.69
N ALA A 96 12.54 12.71 -7.14
CA ALA A 96 11.52 12.93 -8.15
C ALA A 96 10.55 14.05 -7.72
N SER A 97 10.21 14.93 -8.65
CA SER A 97 9.26 16.03 -8.45
C SER A 97 8.18 15.96 -9.51
N LEU A 98 6.94 15.76 -9.08
CA LEU A 98 5.77 15.60 -9.93
C LEU A 98 4.98 16.91 -10.02
N GLY A 99 4.66 17.32 -11.25
CA GLY A 99 3.61 18.26 -11.57
C GLY A 99 2.54 17.61 -12.46
N LEU A 100 1.31 18.11 -12.39
CA LEU A 100 0.24 17.73 -13.32
C LEU A 100 -0.09 18.92 -14.21
N GLY A 101 -0.17 18.67 -15.51
CA GLY A 101 -0.67 19.62 -16.49
C GLY A 101 -2.17 19.89 -16.31
N SER A 102 -2.70 20.90 -17.00
CA SER A 102 -4.14 21.21 -16.96
C SER A 102 -5.03 20.11 -17.53
N ASP A 103 -4.46 19.22 -18.34
CA ASP A 103 -5.08 18.03 -18.93
C ASP A 103 -4.87 16.77 -18.07
N GLY A 104 -4.22 16.88 -16.90
CA GLY A 104 -3.89 15.76 -16.04
C GLY A 104 -2.61 15.02 -16.43
N GLN A 105 -1.88 15.46 -17.46
CA GLN A 105 -0.65 14.80 -17.88
C GLN A 105 0.45 14.96 -16.80
N PRO A 106 1.08 13.87 -16.32
CA PRO A 106 2.22 13.95 -15.42
C PRO A 106 3.46 14.53 -16.11
N HIS A 107 4.15 15.39 -15.37
CA HIS A 107 5.44 15.97 -15.71
C HIS A 107 6.39 15.74 -14.53
N ILE A 108 7.52 15.06 -14.76
CA ILE A 108 8.39 14.60 -13.68
C ILE A 108 9.83 15.03 -13.94
N SER A 109 10.37 15.92 -13.10
CA SER A 109 11.83 16.10 -13.05
C SER A 109 12.45 15.13 -12.04
N TYR A 110 13.63 14.62 -12.33
CA TYR A 110 14.32 13.66 -11.47
C TYR A 110 15.84 13.72 -11.66
N TYR A 111 16.58 13.30 -10.63
CA TYR A 111 18.04 13.22 -10.68
C TYR A 111 18.46 11.80 -11.12
N ASP A 112 19.32 11.75 -12.12
CA ASP A 112 20.08 10.59 -12.55
C ASP A 112 21.39 10.62 -11.76
N SER A 113 21.48 9.74 -10.74
CA SER A 113 22.61 9.73 -9.82
C SER A 113 23.85 9.06 -10.42
N HIS A 114 23.64 8.22 -11.43
CA HIS A 114 24.70 7.56 -12.18
C HIS A 114 25.48 8.56 -13.06
N MET A 115 24.76 9.44 -13.76
CA MET A 115 25.35 10.43 -14.68
C MET A 115 25.41 11.85 -14.10
N GLU A 116 25.01 12.03 -12.84
CA GLU A 116 25.02 13.32 -12.12
C GLU A 116 24.25 14.44 -12.83
N ARG A 117 23.06 14.14 -13.38
CA ARG A 117 22.27 15.09 -14.18
C ARG A 117 20.82 15.18 -13.72
N LEU A 118 20.24 16.37 -13.87
CA LEU A 118 18.81 16.61 -13.70
C LEU A 118 18.10 16.37 -15.04
N LEU A 119 17.07 15.54 -15.01
CA LEU A 119 16.22 15.18 -16.14
C LEU A 119 14.77 15.67 -15.91
N TYR A 120 14.01 15.76 -16.99
CA TYR A 120 12.59 16.13 -17.03
C TYR A 120 11.89 15.35 -18.14
#